data_AF-A0A836P5W7-F1
#
_entry.id   AF-A0A836P5W7-F1
#
_cell.length_a   1.000
_cell.length_b   1.000
_cell.length_c   1.000
_cell.angle_alpha   90.00
_cell.angle_beta   90.00
_cell.angle_gamma   90.00
#
_symmetry.space_group_name_H-M   'P 1'
#
loop_
_entity.id
_entity.type
_entity.pdbx_description
1 polymer ?
#
loop_
_entity_poly.entity_id
_entity_poly.type
_entity_poly.pdbx_seq_one_letter_code
_entity_poly.pdbx_strand_id
1 'polypeptide(L)'
;MLAQAEQQALKGSVLIAEEGINLFLAGDAEQISAFYAWLQADARFAQMRIKYSESAHQPFARLKVKIKPEIISFRRGDASPLQGRAPSVTPAVLREWLREGQDDRGRPLVLLDTRNAQEVAYGTFQDALTLPIDKFTELPGALEPHRAALADATVVSFCTGGIRCEKAALWMQADGMDNVLQLEGGILGYFEEVGGEGYDGRCFVFDERIA
;
A
#
# COMPACT_ATOMS: atom_id res chain seq x y z
N MET A 1 22.79 4.82 -0.52
CA MET A 1 21.44 5.43 -0.37
C MET A 1 21.50 6.74 0.37
N LEU A 2 21.92 6.81 1.64
CA LEU A 2 22.00 8.07 2.40
C LEU A 2 22.81 9.15 1.66
N ALA A 3 24.08 8.89 1.37
CA ALA A 3 24.94 9.84 0.67
C ALA A 3 24.38 10.29 -0.69
N GLN A 4 23.75 9.37 -1.45
CA GLN A 4 23.13 9.72 -2.73
C GLN A 4 21.94 10.67 -2.54
N ALA A 5 21.05 10.37 -1.59
CA ALA A 5 19.90 11.22 -1.32
C ALA A 5 20.33 12.60 -0.80
N GLU A 6 21.39 12.67 0.02
CA GLU A 6 21.97 13.93 0.50
C GLU A 6 22.60 14.74 -0.64
N GLN A 7 23.35 14.09 -1.54
CA GLN A 7 23.94 14.74 -2.72
C GLN A 7 22.87 15.37 -3.63
N GLN A 8 21.71 14.72 -3.72
CA GLN A 8 20.55 15.20 -4.47
C GLN A 8 19.65 16.14 -3.65
N ALA A 9 20.08 16.57 -2.45
CA ALA A 9 19.33 17.43 -1.54
C ALA A 9 17.89 16.95 -1.22
N LEU A 10 17.64 15.65 -1.31
CA LEU A 10 16.32 15.05 -1.09
C LEU A 10 15.98 14.99 0.40
N LYS A 11 14.70 15.18 0.71
CA LYS A 11 14.15 14.97 2.05
C LYS A 11 13.13 13.85 2.04
N GLY A 12 12.86 13.28 3.22
CA GLY A 12 11.92 12.17 3.36
C GLY A 12 12.49 11.00 4.14
N SER A 13 12.04 9.80 3.82
CA SER A 13 12.41 8.59 4.54
C SER A 13 12.72 7.42 3.61
N VAL A 14 13.73 6.65 4.01
CA VAL A 14 14.08 5.36 3.39
C VAL A 14 14.21 4.33 4.50
N LEU A 15 13.44 3.25 4.38
CA LEU A 15 13.55 2.06 5.21
C LEU A 15 14.23 0.96 4.42
N ILE A 16 15.20 0.31 5.04
CA ILE A 16 15.96 -0.80 4.47
C ILE A 16 15.81 -1.99 5.43
N ALA A 17 15.42 -3.14 4.90
CA ALA A 17 15.36 -4.41 5.62
C ALA A 17 15.87 -5.53 4.70
N GLU A 18 16.03 -6.74 5.24
CA GLU A 18 16.38 -7.91 4.44
C GLU A 18 15.33 -8.20 3.35
N GLU A 19 14.06 -7.89 3.63
CA GLU A 19 12.94 -8.03 2.70
C GLU A 19 12.86 -6.95 1.60
N GLY A 20 13.75 -5.94 1.62
CA GLY A 20 13.83 -4.93 0.57
C GLY A 20 13.91 -3.49 1.08
N ILE A 21 13.34 -2.57 0.29
CA ILE A 21 13.34 -1.13 0.59
C ILE A 21 11.94 -0.52 0.47
N ASN A 22 11.67 0.49 1.28
CA ASN A 22 10.48 1.33 1.20
C ASN A 22 10.90 2.80 1.34
N LEU A 23 10.47 3.66 0.44
CA LEU A 23 10.95 5.02 0.33
C LEU A 23 9.85 6.02 0.01
N PHE A 24 9.93 7.17 0.68
CA PHE A 24 9.17 8.37 0.40
C PHE A 24 10.17 9.51 0.34
N LEU A 25 10.44 10.04 -0.85
CA LEU A 25 11.42 11.11 -1.06
C LEU A 25 10.75 12.27 -1.81
N ALA A 26 11.13 13.49 -1.44
CA ALA A 26 10.69 14.70 -2.10
C ALA A 26 11.86 15.66 -2.32
N GLY A 27 11.82 16.33 -3.47
CA GLY A 27 12.81 17.26 -4.02
C GLY A 27 12.36 17.65 -5.42
N ASP A 28 13.17 18.41 -6.16
CA ASP A 28 12.78 18.76 -7.52
C ASP A 28 12.83 17.53 -8.43
N ALA A 29 12.07 17.58 -9.52
CA ALA A 29 11.91 16.47 -10.45
C ALA A 29 13.26 15.93 -10.97
N GLU A 30 14.23 16.83 -11.22
CA GLU A 30 15.57 16.46 -11.67
C GLU A 30 16.35 15.65 -10.62
N GLN A 31 16.28 16.04 -9.33
CA GLN A 31 16.98 15.35 -8.27
C GLN A 31 16.36 14.00 -7.93
N ILE A 32 15.03 13.91 -7.97
CA ILE A 32 14.31 12.63 -7.86
C ILE A 32 14.72 11.72 -9.02
N SER A 33 14.73 12.23 -10.26
CA SER A 33 15.14 11.47 -11.44
C SER A 33 16.57 10.97 -11.34
N ALA A 34 17.50 11.82 -10.87
CA ALA A 34 18.91 11.45 -10.68
C ALA A 34 19.09 10.38 -9.59
N PHE A 35 18.38 10.49 -8.46
CA PHE A 35 18.40 9.48 -7.42
C PHE A 35 17.82 8.15 -7.90
N TYR A 36 16.71 8.18 -8.62
CA TYR A 36 16.06 6.99 -9.13
C TYR A 36 16.89 6.29 -10.21
N ALA A 37 17.50 7.04 -11.13
CA ALA A 37 18.42 6.49 -12.13
C ALA A 37 19.63 5.80 -11.47
N TRP A 38 20.20 6.42 -10.43
CA TRP A 38 21.26 5.80 -9.63
C TRP A 38 20.79 4.50 -8.96
N LEU A 39 19.56 4.48 -8.44
CA LEU A 39 19.00 3.31 -7.79
C LEU A 39 18.75 2.16 -8.78
N GLN A 40 18.24 2.47 -9.97
CA GLN A 40 18.02 1.50 -11.05
C GLN A 40 19.30 0.93 -11.66
N ALA A 41 20.45 1.58 -11.47
CA ALA A 41 21.75 1.03 -11.90
C ALA A 41 22.13 -0.24 -11.11
N ASP A 42 21.52 -0.46 -9.94
CA ASP A 42 21.59 -1.73 -9.23
C ASP A 42 20.55 -2.70 -9.80
N ALA A 43 21.02 -3.85 -10.30
CA ALA A 43 20.15 -4.86 -10.92
C ALA A 43 19.01 -5.33 -10.02
N ARG A 44 19.18 -5.26 -8.68
CA ARG A 44 18.14 -5.63 -7.71
C ARG A 44 16.94 -4.68 -7.72
N PHE A 45 17.13 -3.45 -8.20
CA PHE A 45 16.09 -2.41 -8.23
C PHE A 45 15.73 -1.96 -9.65
N ALA A 46 16.27 -2.61 -10.69
CA ALA A 46 16.03 -2.22 -12.09
C ALA A 46 14.54 -2.21 -12.47
N GLN A 47 13.73 -3.11 -11.89
CA GLN A 47 12.29 -3.20 -12.12
C GLN A 47 11.45 -2.48 -11.06
N MET A 48 12.09 -1.81 -10.09
CA MET A 48 11.36 -1.09 -9.05
C MET A 48 10.55 0.02 -9.71
N ARG A 49 9.25 0.10 -9.41
CA ARG A 49 8.38 1.18 -9.87
C ARG A 49 8.24 2.20 -8.75
N ILE A 50 8.34 3.49 -9.08
CA ILE A 50 8.02 4.58 -8.15
C ILE A 50 6.79 5.34 -8.64
N LYS A 51 6.08 5.94 -7.68
CA LYS A 51 4.91 6.79 -7.94
C LYS A 51 5.30 8.23 -7.69
N TYR A 52 4.74 9.11 -8.51
CA TYR A 52 4.98 10.55 -8.41
C TYR A 52 3.73 11.26 -7.91
N SER A 53 3.94 12.33 -7.17
CA SER A 53 2.86 13.22 -6.74
C SER A 53 3.46 14.61 -6.55
N GLU A 54 2.76 15.63 -7.03
CA GLU A 54 3.21 17.01 -6.92
C GLU A 54 2.78 17.64 -5.59
N SER A 55 3.56 18.61 -5.13
CA SER A 55 3.22 19.44 -3.98
C SER A 55 3.82 20.83 -4.15
N ALA A 56 3.07 21.86 -3.75
CA ALA A 56 3.56 23.24 -3.75
C ALA A 56 4.62 23.50 -2.66
N HIS A 57 4.72 22.61 -1.66
CA HIS A 57 5.64 22.76 -0.53
C HIS A 57 6.41 21.45 -0.32
N GLN A 58 7.62 21.55 0.25
CA GLN A 58 8.45 20.41 0.60
C GLN A 58 7.82 19.65 1.78
N PRO A 59 7.28 18.42 1.59
CA PRO A 59 6.43 17.79 2.59
C PRO A 59 7.20 17.03 3.68
N PHE A 60 8.54 17.08 3.66
CA PHE A 60 9.40 16.49 4.67
C PHE A 60 10.39 17.51 5.23
N ALA A 61 10.43 17.65 6.55
CA ALA A 61 11.41 18.53 7.21
C ALA A 61 12.89 18.11 7.00
N ARG A 62 13.18 16.80 6.96
CA ARG A 62 14.55 16.24 6.86
C ARG A 62 14.58 14.85 6.21
N LEU A 63 15.76 14.44 5.75
CA LEU A 63 16.04 13.07 5.33
C LEU A 63 16.24 12.12 6.53
N LYS A 64 15.70 10.91 6.45
CA LYS A 64 15.91 9.82 7.41
C LYS A 64 16.13 8.51 6.67
N VAL A 65 17.31 7.92 6.78
CA VAL A 65 17.57 6.56 6.28
C VAL A 65 17.72 5.62 7.47
N LYS A 66 16.93 4.56 7.55
CA LYS A 66 16.89 3.64 8.70
C LYS A 66 16.94 2.19 8.25
N ILE A 67 17.79 1.42 8.92
CA ILE A 67 17.74 -0.05 8.85
C ILE A 67 16.70 -0.53 9.85
N LYS A 68 15.82 -1.43 9.41
CA LYS A 68 14.71 -1.98 10.18
C LYS A 68 14.61 -3.50 9.97
N PRO A 69 13.99 -4.24 10.90
CA PRO A 69 13.67 -5.65 10.67
C PRO A 69 12.71 -5.86 9.51
N GLU A 70 11.80 -4.90 9.29
CA GLU A 70 10.79 -4.94 8.23
C GLU A 70 10.64 -3.53 7.61
N ILE A 71 10.41 -3.44 6.30
CA ILE A 71 10.09 -2.20 5.58
C ILE A 71 8.64 -1.74 5.80
N ILE A 72 7.79 -2.67 6.25
CA ILE A 72 6.48 -2.42 6.85
C ILE A 72 6.27 -3.44 7.97
N SER A 73 6.11 -2.98 9.21
CA SER A 73 6.06 -3.90 10.36
C SER A 73 4.73 -4.67 10.41
N PHE A 74 4.81 -5.99 10.23
CA PHE A 74 3.69 -6.91 10.39
C PHE A 74 3.99 -8.01 11.43
N ARG A 75 5.26 -8.29 11.69
CA ARG A 75 5.74 -9.20 12.76
C ARG A 75 5.19 -10.63 12.64
N ARG A 76 5.04 -11.13 11.41
CA ARG A 76 4.70 -12.52 11.14
C ARG A 76 5.56 -13.11 10.04
N GLY A 77 6.06 -14.33 10.27
CA GLY A 77 6.94 -15.03 9.32
C GLY A 77 6.23 -15.64 8.12
N ASP A 78 4.91 -15.87 8.23
CA ASP A 78 4.02 -16.41 7.20
C ASP A 78 3.53 -15.34 6.20
N ALA A 79 4.03 -14.10 6.32
CA ALA A 79 3.61 -12.95 5.52
C ALA A 79 4.75 -12.36 4.68
N SER A 80 5.84 -13.10 4.50
CA SER A 80 7.03 -12.58 3.82
C SER A 80 6.77 -12.44 2.31
N PRO A 81 6.91 -11.24 1.73
CA PRO A 81 6.70 -11.02 0.29
C PRO A 81 7.81 -11.66 -0.58
N LEU A 82 8.86 -12.20 0.04
CA LEU A 82 9.93 -12.92 -0.66
C LEU A 82 9.52 -14.33 -1.11
N GLN A 83 8.46 -14.89 -0.54
CA GLN A 83 8.00 -16.24 -0.84
C GLN A 83 7.04 -16.30 -2.05
N GLY A 84 6.59 -15.14 -2.52
CA GLY A 84 5.63 -15.01 -3.59
C GLY A 84 4.77 -13.77 -3.40
N ARG A 85 3.91 -13.50 -4.38
CA ARG A 85 2.98 -12.37 -4.36
C ARG A 85 1.56 -12.90 -4.36
N ALA A 86 0.72 -12.38 -3.47
CA ALA A 86 -0.70 -12.71 -3.48
C ALA A 86 -1.36 -12.22 -4.79
N PRO A 87 -2.39 -12.92 -5.30
CA PRO A 87 -3.12 -12.49 -6.48
C PRO A 87 -3.64 -11.06 -6.35
N SER A 88 -3.65 -10.32 -7.46
CA SER A 88 -4.04 -8.91 -7.48
C SER A 88 -5.16 -8.64 -8.47
N VAL A 89 -5.89 -7.56 -8.23
CA VAL A 89 -6.86 -6.96 -9.15
C VAL A 89 -6.37 -5.58 -9.59
N THR A 90 -6.52 -5.27 -10.88
CA THR A 90 -6.16 -3.96 -11.41
C THR A 90 -7.20 -2.90 -11.03
N PRO A 91 -6.85 -1.61 -10.99
CA PRO A 91 -7.82 -0.55 -10.77
C PRO A 91 -9.01 -0.57 -11.72
N ALA A 92 -8.78 -0.78 -13.02
CA ALA A 92 -9.86 -0.87 -14.01
C ALA A 92 -10.85 -1.99 -13.70
N VAL A 93 -10.38 -3.19 -13.35
CA VAL A 93 -11.25 -4.32 -13.01
C VAL A 93 -12.01 -4.04 -11.72
N LEU A 94 -11.33 -3.51 -10.69
CA LEU A 94 -11.97 -3.21 -9.42
C LEU A 94 -13.09 -2.17 -9.58
N ARG A 95 -12.90 -1.15 -10.42
CA ARG A 95 -13.94 -0.14 -10.69
C ARG A 95 -15.21 -0.77 -11.24
N GLU A 96 -15.09 -1.70 -12.18
CA GLU A 96 -16.27 -2.38 -12.72
C GLU A 96 -16.93 -3.28 -11.66
N TRP A 97 -16.15 -4.02 -10.87
CA TRP A 97 -16.71 -4.80 -9.76
C TRP A 97 -17.38 -3.95 -8.69
N LEU A 98 -16.90 -2.73 -8.44
CA LEU A 98 -17.55 -1.77 -7.54
C LEU A 98 -18.92 -1.33 -8.05
N ARG A 99 -19.08 -1.15 -9.36
CA ARG A 99 -20.39 -0.80 -9.96
C ARG A 99 -21.40 -1.94 -9.88
N GLU A 100 -20.92 -3.17 -10.07
CA GLU A 100 -21.76 -4.37 -10.06
C GLU A 100 -21.98 -4.94 -8.65
N GLY A 101 -21.13 -4.59 -7.69
CA GLY A 101 -21.14 -5.13 -6.32
C GLY A 101 -20.63 -6.57 -6.20
N GLN A 102 -20.05 -7.13 -7.27
CA GLN A 102 -19.62 -8.52 -7.35
C GLN A 102 -18.47 -8.70 -8.35
N ASP A 103 -17.75 -9.82 -8.23
CA ASP A 103 -16.72 -10.21 -9.19
C ASP A 103 -17.28 -10.85 -10.47
N ASP A 104 -16.40 -11.19 -11.42
CA ASP A 104 -16.77 -11.83 -12.70
C ASP A 104 -17.46 -13.19 -12.55
N ARG A 105 -17.43 -13.79 -11.35
CA ARG A 105 -18.05 -15.07 -11.01
C ARG A 105 -19.36 -14.89 -10.24
N GLY A 106 -19.81 -13.65 -10.03
CA GLY A 106 -21.01 -13.32 -9.27
C GLY A 106 -20.85 -13.46 -7.76
N ARG A 107 -19.61 -13.46 -7.24
CA ARG A 107 -19.37 -13.45 -5.79
C ARG A 107 -19.47 -12.03 -5.27
N PRO A 108 -20.15 -11.78 -4.13
CA PRO A 108 -20.19 -10.46 -3.52
C PRO A 108 -18.79 -9.88 -3.33
N LEU A 109 -18.60 -8.62 -3.69
CA LEU A 109 -17.34 -7.91 -3.49
C LEU A 109 -17.29 -7.37 -2.05
N VAL A 110 -16.18 -7.61 -1.35
CA VAL A 110 -15.87 -6.92 -0.10
C VAL A 110 -14.52 -6.24 -0.22
N LEU A 111 -14.50 -4.92 -0.09
CA LEU A 111 -13.27 -4.16 0.08
C LEU A 111 -12.80 -4.21 1.54
N LEU A 112 -11.53 -4.55 1.78
CA LEU A 112 -10.93 -4.59 3.11
C LEU A 112 -9.86 -3.49 3.24
N ASP A 113 -10.15 -2.48 4.07
CA ASP A 113 -9.17 -1.44 4.39
C ASP A 113 -8.18 -1.94 5.44
N THR A 114 -6.92 -2.09 5.05
CA THR A 114 -5.83 -2.53 5.94
C THR A 114 -5.10 -1.36 6.61
N ARG A 115 -5.63 -0.14 6.47
CA ARG A 115 -5.08 1.07 7.07
C ARG A 115 -5.52 1.23 8.53
N ASN A 116 -4.84 2.12 9.24
CA ASN A 116 -5.22 2.41 10.62
C ASN A 116 -6.45 3.33 10.70
N ALA A 117 -7.07 3.38 11.87
CA ALA A 117 -8.29 4.16 12.10
C ALA A 117 -8.12 5.66 11.77
N GLN A 118 -6.92 6.22 11.98
CA GLN A 118 -6.63 7.61 11.63
C GLN A 118 -6.69 7.82 10.11
N GLU A 119 -6.09 6.95 9.32
CA GLU A 119 -6.10 7.01 7.86
C GLU A 119 -7.50 6.85 7.27
N VAL A 120 -8.29 5.93 7.84
CA VAL A 120 -9.68 5.69 7.46
C VAL A 120 -10.53 6.93 7.72
N ALA A 121 -10.30 7.64 8.83
CA ALA A 121 -11.04 8.84 9.19
C ALA A 121 -10.88 10.00 8.18
N TYR A 122 -9.82 10.01 7.36
CA TYR A 122 -9.68 10.98 6.27
C TYR A 122 -10.52 10.63 5.05
N GLY A 123 -10.72 9.34 4.78
CA GLY A 123 -11.43 8.84 3.63
C GLY A 123 -11.17 7.36 3.40
N THR A 124 -12.10 6.67 2.75
CA THR A 124 -12.03 5.24 2.39
C THR A 124 -12.99 4.96 1.24
N PHE A 125 -12.91 3.76 0.64
CA PHE A 125 -13.95 3.32 -0.28
C PHE A 125 -15.30 3.15 0.42
N GLN A 126 -16.36 3.50 -0.28
CA GLN A 126 -17.75 3.26 0.13
C GLN A 126 -17.94 1.79 0.47
N ASP A 127 -18.64 1.55 1.59
CA ASP A 127 -18.96 0.22 2.12
C ASP A 127 -17.75 -0.70 2.40
N ALA A 128 -16.52 -0.17 2.39
CA ALA A 128 -15.35 -0.95 2.76
C ALA A 128 -15.43 -1.45 4.20
N LEU A 129 -15.07 -2.71 4.42
CA LEU A 129 -14.81 -3.25 5.74
C LEU A 129 -13.58 -2.56 6.31
N THR A 130 -13.81 -1.74 7.33
CA THR A 130 -12.77 -1.06 8.10
C THR A 130 -12.60 -1.77 9.44
N LEU A 131 -11.35 -1.91 9.87
CA LEU A 131 -11.02 -2.59 11.12
C LEU A 131 -10.50 -1.56 12.13
N PRO A 132 -10.88 -1.67 13.42
CA PRO A 132 -10.47 -0.70 14.45
C PRO A 132 -9.03 -0.96 14.91
N ILE A 133 -8.07 -0.78 14.00
CA ILE A 133 -6.64 -0.98 14.27
C ILE A 133 -5.92 0.35 14.36
N ASP A 134 -5.06 0.50 15.37
CA ASP A 134 -4.12 1.63 15.46
C ASP A 134 -2.81 1.29 14.76
N LYS A 135 -2.46 0.00 14.75
CA LYS A 135 -1.24 -0.53 14.14
C LYS A 135 -1.56 -1.67 13.19
N PHE A 136 -0.84 -1.71 12.07
CA PHE A 136 -0.99 -2.79 11.09
C PHE A 136 -0.74 -4.19 11.67
N THR A 137 0.07 -4.31 12.72
CA THR A 137 0.31 -5.58 13.44
C THR A 137 -0.93 -6.12 14.18
N GLU A 138 -1.98 -5.30 14.36
CA GLU A 138 -3.23 -5.68 15.03
C GLU A 138 -4.25 -6.28 14.06
N LEU A 139 -4.01 -6.18 12.74
CA LEU A 139 -4.90 -6.69 11.69
C LEU A 139 -5.37 -8.13 11.93
N PRO A 140 -4.51 -9.10 12.32
CA PRO A 140 -4.95 -10.48 12.51
C PRO A 140 -6.04 -10.64 13.56
N GLY A 141 -5.90 -9.96 14.70
CA GLY A 141 -6.88 -10.02 15.77
C GLY A 141 -8.17 -9.28 15.41
N ALA A 142 -8.06 -8.18 14.67
CA ALA A 142 -9.21 -7.39 14.26
C ALA A 142 -10.04 -8.06 13.15
N LEU A 143 -9.42 -8.85 12.27
CA LEU A 143 -10.12 -9.54 11.17
C LEU A 143 -10.89 -10.78 11.65
N GLU A 144 -10.42 -11.44 12.72
CA GLU A 144 -10.95 -12.72 13.18
C GLU A 144 -12.49 -12.77 13.32
N PRO A 145 -13.17 -11.77 13.94
CA PRO A 145 -14.63 -11.79 14.07
C PRO A 145 -15.38 -11.70 12.74
N HIS A 146 -14.72 -11.25 11.67
CA HIS A 146 -15.32 -11.06 10.35
C HIS A 146 -15.11 -12.24 9.41
N ARG A 147 -14.19 -13.16 9.72
CA ARG A 147 -13.79 -14.25 8.81
C ARG A 147 -14.95 -15.04 8.24
N ALA A 148 -15.86 -15.48 9.11
CA ALA A 148 -17.00 -16.30 8.68
C ALA A 148 -17.90 -15.57 7.68
N ALA A 149 -18.09 -14.25 7.85
CA ALA A 149 -18.89 -13.43 6.95
C ALA A 149 -18.21 -13.18 5.60
N LEU A 150 -16.89 -13.33 5.53
CA LEU A 150 -16.11 -13.12 4.31
C LEU A 150 -15.97 -14.38 3.44
N ALA A 151 -16.34 -15.57 3.94
CA ALA A 151 -16.04 -16.84 3.28
C ALA A 151 -16.56 -16.93 1.83
N ASP A 152 -17.77 -16.41 1.57
CA ASP A 152 -18.43 -16.49 0.26
C ASP A 152 -18.12 -15.29 -0.66
N ALA A 153 -17.50 -14.24 -0.12
CA ALA A 153 -17.17 -13.02 -0.86
C ALA A 153 -15.82 -13.11 -1.59
N THR A 154 -15.62 -12.26 -2.59
CA THR A 154 -14.28 -11.93 -3.09
C THR A 154 -13.76 -10.73 -2.32
N VAL A 155 -12.68 -10.93 -1.56
CA VAL A 155 -12.13 -9.92 -0.65
C VAL A 155 -10.97 -9.22 -1.34
N VAL A 156 -11.09 -7.91 -1.57
CA VAL A 156 -10.01 -7.11 -2.14
C VAL A 156 -9.44 -6.20 -1.05
N SER A 157 -8.24 -6.56 -0.58
CA SER A 157 -7.51 -5.73 0.38
C SER A 157 -6.86 -4.53 -0.31
N PHE A 158 -6.87 -3.38 0.37
CA PHE A 158 -6.21 -2.17 -0.10
C PHE A 158 -5.54 -1.39 1.04
N CYS A 159 -4.59 -0.54 0.65
CA CYS A 159 -4.01 0.51 1.48
C CYS A 159 -3.52 1.65 0.58
N THR A 160 -2.89 2.69 1.14
CA THR A 160 -2.43 3.87 0.39
C THR A 160 -1.63 3.53 -0.87
N GLY A 161 -0.57 2.73 -0.72
CA GLY A 161 0.39 2.45 -1.80
C GLY A 161 0.57 0.98 -2.17
N GLY A 162 -0.13 0.06 -1.50
CA GLY A 162 -0.07 -1.39 -1.74
C GLY A 162 0.81 -2.19 -0.77
N ILE A 163 1.87 -1.59 -0.19
CA ILE A 163 2.89 -2.34 0.58
C ILE A 163 2.35 -3.16 1.78
N ARG A 164 1.26 -2.71 2.42
CA ARG A 164 0.61 -3.50 3.50
C ARG A 164 -0.10 -4.72 2.94
N CYS A 165 -0.75 -4.59 1.78
CA CYS A 165 -1.50 -5.68 1.14
C CYS A 165 -0.56 -6.78 0.66
N GLU A 166 0.67 -6.44 0.26
CA GLU A 166 1.71 -7.42 -0.09
C GLU A 166 2.04 -8.37 1.09
N LYS A 167 1.81 -7.95 2.34
CA LYS A 167 1.90 -8.83 3.53
C LYS A 167 0.57 -9.39 3.98
N ALA A 168 -0.45 -8.54 4.06
CA ALA A 168 -1.78 -8.92 4.57
C ALA A 168 -2.43 -10.02 3.73
N ALA A 169 -2.35 -9.92 2.40
CA ALA A 169 -2.95 -10.89 1.49
C ALA A 169 -2.26 -12.26 1.61
N LEU A 170 -0.92 -12.30 1.66
CA LEU A 170 -0.17 -13.54 1.87
C LEU A 170 -0.52 -14.19 3.21
N TRP A 171 -0.58 -13.40 4.27
CA TRP A 171 -0.99 -13.91 5.58
C TRP A 171 -2.42 -14.44 5.56
N MET A 172 -3.39 -13.70 5.00
CA MET A 172 -4.78 -14.16 4.93
C MET A 172 -4.90 -15.48 4.16
N GLN A 173 -4.16 -15.65 3.06
CA GLN A 173 -4.10 -16.92 2.32
C GLN A 173 -3.49 -18.05 3.15
N ALA A 174 -2.37 -17.81 3.82
CA ALA A 174 -1.76 -18.79 4.73
C ALA A 174 -2.69 -19.17 5.89
N ASP A 175 -3.58 -18.25 6.26
CA ASP A 175 -4.62 -18.42 7.27
C ASP A 175 -5.95 -18.93 6.69
N GLY A 176 -5.94 -19.50 5.47
CA GLY A 176 -7.06 -20.23 4.87
C GLY A 176 -8.08 -19.38 4.10
N MET A 177 -7.80 -18.11 3.82
CA MET A 177 -8.65 -17.26 3.00
C MET A 177 -8.19 -17.24 1.54
N ASP A 178 -8.55 -18.28 0.78
CA ASP A 178 -8.20 -18.42 -0.64
C ASP A 178 -8.91 -17.43 -1.58
N ASN A 179 -9.86 -16.66 -1.03
CA ASN A 179 -10.69 -15.68 -1.71
C ASN A 179 -10.17 -14.24 -1.64
N VAL A 180 -8.90 -14.06 -1.24
CA VAL A 180 -8.29 -12.74 -1.04
C VAL A 180 -7.46 -12.32 -2.25
N LEU A 181 -7.71 -11.09 -2.69
CA LEU A 181 -6.94 -10.35 -3.68
C LEU A 181 -6.38 -9.07 -3.04
N GLN A 182 -5.40 -8.46 -3.70
CA GLN A 182 -4.93 -7.11 -3.37
C GLN A 182 -5.16 -6.14 -4.53
N LEU A 183 -5.51 -4.89 -4.23
CA LEU A 183 -5.58 -3.82 -5.21
C LEU A 183 -4.17 -3.44 -5.68
N GLU A 184 -3.90 -3.64 -6.96
CA GLU A 184 -2.62 -3.24 -7.57
C GLU A 184 -2.42 -1.73 -7.45
N GLY A 185 -1.27 -1.32 -6.91
CA GLY A 185 -0.96 0.08 -6.72
C GLY A 185 -1.69 0.76 -5.55
N GLY A 186 -2.59 0.06 -4.84
CA GLY A 186 -3.36 0.64 -3.74
C GLY A 186 -4.21 1.85 -4.17
N ILE A 187 -4.63 2.66 -3.19
CA ILE A 187 -5.52 3.82 -3.43
C ILE A 187 -4.89 4.80 -4.43
N LEU A 188 -3.60 5.10 -4.29
CA LEU A 188 -2.93 6.05 -5.18
C LEU A 188 -2.88 5.54 -6.63
N GLY A 189 -2.64 4.24 -6.85
CA GLY A 189 -2.68 3.66 -8.19
C GLY A 189 -4.10 3.66 -8.77
N TYR A 190 -5.10 3.45 -7.92
CA TYR A 190 -6.50 3.54 -8.33
C TYR A 190 -6.91 4.96 -8.74
N PHE A 191 -6.44 5.98 -8.01
CA PHE A 191 -6.68 7.38 -8.40
C PHE A 191 -6.02 7.74 -9.72
N GLU A 192 -4.77 7.30 -9.91
CA GLU A 192 -4.00 7.55 -11.14
C GLU A 192 -4.66 6.91 -12.37
N GLU A 193 -5.15 5.67 -12.25
CA GLU A 193 -5.68 4.93 -13.40
C GLU A 193 -7.16 5.21 -13.68
N VAL A 194 -7.99 5.36 -12.65
CA VAL A 194 -9.46 5.43 -12.81
C VAL A 194 -10.14 6.58 -12.06
N GLY A 195 -9.39 7.50 -11.46
CA GLY A 195 -9.94 8.76 -10.95
C GLY A 195 -10.68 8.70 -9.62
N GLY A 196 -10.61 7.58 -8.86
CA GLY A 196 -11.11 7.52 -7.48
C GLY A 196 -12.62 7.23 -7.33
N GLU A 197 -13.28 6.71 -8.36
CA GLU A 197 -14.70 6.31 -8.26
C GLU A 197 -14.95 5.35 -7.09
N GLY A 198 -15.99 5.62 -6.30
CA GLY A 198 -16.33 4.86 -5.10
C GLY A 198 -15.49 5.18 -3.86
N TYR A 199 -14.56 6.12 -3.93
CA TYR A 199 -13.78 6.58 -2.78
C TYR A 199 -14.35 7.88 -2.19
N ASP A 200 -14.61 7.89 -0.88
CA ASP A 200 -15.10 9.05 -0.16
C ASP A 200 -14.01 9.70 0.69
N GLY A 201 -13.95 11.03 0.67
CA GLY A 201 -13.01 11.81 1.48
C GLY A 201 -11.65 12.02 0.82
N ARG A 202 -10.59 12.06 1.63
CA ARG A 202 -9.21 12.31 1.21
C ARG A 202 -8.30 11.14 1.56
N CYS A 203 -7.30 10.88 0.73
CA CYS A 203 -6.37 9.79 0.95
C CYS A 203 -5.19 10.24 1.81
N PHE A 204 -5.16 9.77 3.06
CA PHE A 204 -4.04 10.06 3.95
C PHE A 204 -2.68 9.65 3.37
N VAL A 205 -1.70 10.56 3.47
CA VAL A 205 -0.31 10.35 3.08
C VAL A 205 0.63 10.64 4.26
N PHE A 206 1.73 9.90 4.35
CA PHE A 206 2.65 9.92 5.51
C PHE A 206 3.63 11.10 5.50
N ASP A 207 3.16 12.28 5.07
CA ASP A 207 3.94 13.50 4.94
C ASP A 207 3.10 14.74 5.30
N GLU A 208 3.70 15.94 5.23
CA GLU A 208 3.04 17.18 5.69
C GLU A 208 1.80 17.59 4.87
N ARG A 209 1.49 16.91 3.75
CA ARG A 209 0.21 17.09 3.04
C ARG A 209 -0.98 16.51 3.79
N ILE A 210 -0.73 15.55 4.69
CA ILE A 210 -1.71 14.86 5.53
C ILE A 210 -2.71 14.01 4.75
N ALA A 211 -3.53 14.58 3.86
CA ALA A 211 -4.52 13.87 3.04
C ALA A 211 -5.02 14.69 1.85
#